data_AF-A0AA35R299-F1
#
_entry.id   AF-A0AA35R299-F1
#
_cell.length_a   1.000
_cell.length_b   1.000
_cell.length_c   1.000
_cell.angle_alpha   90.00
_cell.angle_beta   90.00
_cell.angle_gamma   90.00
#
_symmetry.space_group_name_H-M   'P 1'
#
loop_
_entity.id
_entity.type
_entity.pdbx_description
1 polymer ?
#
loop_
_entity_poly.entity_id
_entity_poly.type
_entity_poly.pdbx_seq_one_letter_code
_entity_poly.pdbx_strand_id
1 'polypeptide(L)'
;MQEQLGEKNQKYNEMKQRFEASNDEIQHLRQEIDAQTEVISIMEEAVKENEKRHESCPEQEKQLLVQNYDLLRRRFHQQRDHQDNMQQKLRRIEMIKNKIELELNSLKPEIKQLQAEKANKLRFLNQRGWRTSDIDSQIHTMEEENPEEDLYATYAMLHTYRKEADYQKISQRFMKKQPPPIPGGGHPDNRPSLVGVTTQPMRDRSDTVIRPPLAPTGPMATTYEVIKLKDLHIPPNLPHFDESMWMRPTVTRESSKDILSGKANGTFLVRPKPNVPTSSVDPVHCHTIDIMDGGKFKRIPVFKGPSGGFGFAAPYEFESLKTLVIYYASNTMEKHNAGLETNLKCPVFSDVGSNVL
;
A
#
# COMPACT_ATOMS: atom_id res chain seq x y z
N MET A 1 0.56 32.95 7.19
CA MET A 1 1.76 32.06 7.17
C MET A 1 1.37 30.63 7.49
N GLN A 2 0.78 30.35 8.66
CA GLN A 2 0.41 28.97 8.99
C GLN A 2 -0.74 28.42 8.15
N GLU A 3 -1.77 29.23 7.91
CA GLU A 3 -2.85 28.92 6.95
C GLU A 3 -2.28 28.63 5.55
N GLN A 4 -1.45 29.54 5.02
CA GLN A 4 -0.76 29.35 3.72
C GLN A 4 0.13 28.10 3.67
N LEU A 5 0.83 27.75 4.77
CA LEU A 5 1.63 26.53 4.85
C LEU A 5 0.72 25.28 4.84
N GLY A 6 -0.40 25.33 5.57
CA GLY A 6 -1.42 24.28 5.58
C GLY A 6 -2.02 24.05 4.19
N GLU A 7 -2.44 25.12 3.51
CA GLU A 7 -2.98 25.05 2.14
C GLU A 7 -1.97 24.47 1.15
N LYS A 8 -0.69 24.89 1.22
CA LYS A 8 0.34 24.35 0.32
C LYS A 8 0.69 22.90 0.62
N ASN A 9 0.74 22.51 1.89
CA ASN A 9 0.94 21.11 2.28
C ASN A 9 -0.24 20.23 1.83
N GLN A 10 -1.47 20.70 1.99
CA GLN A 10 -2.66 20.02 1.49
C GLN A 10 -2.57 19.82 -0.03
N LYS A 11 -2.29 20.91 -0.78
CA LYS A 11 -2.15 20.83 -2.24
C LYS A 11 -1.01 19.89 -2.65
N TYR A 12 0.12 19.90 -1.96
CA TYR A 12 1.22 18.98 -2.22
C TYR A 12 0.81 17.51 -1.99
N ASN A 13 0.11 17.22 -0.90
CA ASN A 13 -0.38 15.88 -0.58
C ASN A 13 -1.40 15.39 -1.61
N GLU A 14 -2.34 16.23 -2.02
CA GLU A 14 -3.30 15.91 -3.09
C GLU A 14 -2.59 15.61 -4.42
N MET A 15 -1.60 16.42 -4.79
CA MET A 15 -0.82 16.22 -6.02
C MET A 15 0.03 14.96 -5.96
N LYS A 16 0.60 14.63 -4.79
CA LYS A 16 1.33 13.38 -4.55
C LYS A 16 0.42 12.16 -4.72
N GLN A 17 -0.77 12.18 -4.12
CA GLN A 17 -1.75 11.09 -4.27
C GLN A 17 -2.16 10.90 -5.74
N ARG A 18 -2.39 12.01 -6.48
CA ARG A 18 -2.71 11.93 -7.92
C ARG A 18 -1.55 11.42 -8.75
N PHE A 19 -0.30 11.74 -8.38
CA PHE A 19 0.89 11.22 -9.04
C PHE A 19 1.01 9.70 -8.85
N GLU A 20 0.83 9.23 -7.62
CA GLU A 20 0.81 7.80 -7.28
C GLU A 20 -0.29 7.06 -8.07
N ALA A 21 -1.53 7.53 -7.99
CA ALA A 21 -2.64 6.95 -8.75
C ALA A 21 -2.41 6.93 -10.27
N SER A 22 -1.78 7.99 -10.82
CA SER A 22 -1.44 8.03 -12.24
C SER A 22 -0.36 7.02 -12.62
N ASN A 23 0.60 6.75 -11.73
CA ASN A 23 1.61 5.71 -11.95
C ASN A 23 0.98 4.32 -11.95
N ASP A 24 0.09 4.04 -11.00
CA ASP A 24 -0.60 2.75 -10.90
C ASP A 24 -1.46 2.50 -12.15
N GLU A 25 -2.19 3.50 -12.62
CA GLU A 25 -2.99 3.39 -13.85
C GLU A 25 -2.10 3.20 -15.11
N ILE A 26 -0.96 3.87 -15.19
CA ILE A 26 0.03 3.65 -16.26
C ILE A 26 0.55 2.22 -16.25
N GLN A 27 0.85 1.66 -15.08
CA GLN A 27 1.33 0.28 -14.96
C GLN A 27 0.27 -0.72 -15.40
N HIS A 28 -0.97 -0.57 -14.92
CA HIS A 28 -2.08 -1.43 -15.31
C HIS A 28 -2.33 -1.37 -16.83
N LEU A 29 -2.35 -0.17 -17.42
CA LEU A 29 -2.54 -0.02 -18.86
C LEU A 29 -1.42 -0.65 -19.68
N ARG A 30 -0.16 -0.58 -19.21
CA ARG A 30 0.96 -1.24 -19.89
C ARG A 30 0.82 -2.75 -19.84
N GLN A 31 0.50 -3.32 -18.69
CA GLN A 31 0.29 -4.75 -18.54
C GLN A 31 -0.87 -5.25 -19.43
N GLU A 32 -1.97 -4.51 -19.47
CA GLU A 32 -3.12 -4.83 -20.33
C GLU A 32 -2.75 -4.74 -21.82
N ILE A 33 -2.01 -3.71 -22.22
CA ILE A 33 -1.52 -3.58 -23.61
C ILE A 33 -0.57 -4.73 -23.98
N ASP A 34 0.31 -5.15 -23.07
CA ASP A 34 1.22 -6.29 -23.29
C ASP A 34 0.41 -7.59 -23.47
N ALA A 35 -0.56 -7.87 -22.60
CA ALA A 35 -1.45 -9.03 -22.72
C ALA A 35 -2.27 -8.99 -24.02
N GLN A 36 -2.81 -7.84 -24.40
CA GLN A 36 -3.54 -7.67 -25.65
C GLN A 36 -2.64 -7.85 -26.87
N THR A 37 -1.36 -7.47 -26.79
CA THR A 37 -0.37 -7.70 -27.86
C THR A 37 -0.19 -9.19 -28.11
N GLU A 38 -0.11 -10.01 -27.06
CA GLU A 38 -0.03 -11.47 -27.20
C GLU A 38 -1.31 -12.06 -27.83
N VAL A 39 -2.49 -11.61 -27.40
CA VAL A 39 -3.77 -12.06 -27.98
C VAL A 39 -3.85 -11.70 -29.46
N ILE A 40 -3.48 -10.47 -29.83
CA ILE A 40 -3.46 -10.03 -31.23
C ILE A 40 -2.49 -10.88 -32.03
N SER A 41 -1.30 -11.20 -31.50
CA SER A 41 -0.34 -12.08 -32.18
C SER A 41 -0.94 -13.45 -32.49
N ILE A 42 -1.61 -14.09 -31.51
CA ILE A 42 -2.25 -15.40 -31.69
C ILE A 42 -3.38 -15.32 -32.73
N MET A 43 -4.19 -14.26 -32.67
CA MET A 43 -5.26 -14.05 -33.64
C MET A 43 -4.73 -13.78 -35.05
N GLU A 44 -3.60 -13.07 -35.18
CA GLU A 44 -2.96 -12.80 -36.47
C GLU A 44 -2.44 -14.09 -37.12
N GLU A 45 -1.87 -15.01 -36.31
CA GLU A 45 -1.52 -16.36 -36.74
C GLU A 45 -2.75 -17.18 -37.14
N ALA A 46 -3.82 -17.14 -36.34
CA ALA A 46 -5.07 -17.85 -36.64
C ALA A 46 -5.72 -17.36 -37.95
N VAL A 47 -5.67 -16.05 -38.23
CA VAL A 47 -6.13 -15.46 -39.49
C VAL A 47 -5.28 -15.97 -40.66
N LYS A 48 -3.95 -15.91 -40.56
CA LYS A 48 -3.04 -16.41 -41.62
C LYS A 48 -3.24 -17.90 -41.93
N GLU A 49 -3.42 -18.72 -40.90
CA GLU A 49 -3.63 -20.16 -41.09
C GLU A 49 -4.99 -20.45 -41.74
N ASN A 50 -6.00 -19.63 -41.46
CA ASN A 50 -7.32 -19.78 -42.07
C ASN A 50 -7.34 -19.28 -43.53
N GLU A 51 -6.54 -18.25 -43.86
CA GLU A 51 -6.33 -17.79 -45.24
C GLU A 51 -5.73 -18.89 -46.12
N LYS A 52 -4.69 -19.57 -45.64
CA LYS A 52 -4.08 -20.72 -46.35
C LYS A 52 -5.05 -21.89 -46.55
N ARG A 53 -5.88 -22.18 -45.55
CA ARG A 53 -6.91 -23.23 -45.67
C ARG A 53 -7.99 -22.86 -46.67
N HIS A 54 -8.35 -21.58 -46.79
CA HIS A 54 -9.27 -21.10 -47.82
C HIS A 54 -8.74 -21.30 -49.24
N GLU A 55 -7.43 -21.13 -49.47
CA GLU A 55 -6.81 -21.32 -50.77
C GLU A 55 -6.85 -22.78 -51.27
N SER A 56 -7.04 -23.76 -50.37
CA SER A 56 -6.97 -25.20 -50.68
C SER A 56 -8.32 -25.95 -50.52
N CYS A 57 -9.42 -25.25 -50.21
CA CYS A 57 -10.69 -25.87 -49.81
C CYS A 57 -11.66 -26.12 -51.00
N PRO A 58 -12.38 -27.27 -51.06
CA PRO A 58 -13.40 -27.57 -52.06
C PRO A 58 -14.64 -26.65 -52.01
N GLU A 59 -15.26 -26.39 -53.17
CA GLU A 59 -16.32 -25.37 -53.35
C GLU A 59 -17.60 -25.60 -52.50
N GLN A 60 -17.89 -26.84 -52.11
CA GLN A 60 -19.06 -27.20 -51.30
C GLN A 60 -18.95 -26.79 -49.82
N GLU A 61 -17.73 -26.67 -49.27
CA GLU A 61 -17.50 -26.29 -47.87
C GLU A 61 -17.18 -24.78 -47.72
N LYS A 62 -16.96 -24.10 -48.85
CA LYS A 62 -16.49 -22.72 -48.92
C LYS A 62 -17.42 -21.71 -48.22
N GLN A 63 -18.74 -21.86 -48.36
CA GLN A 63 -19.69 -20.85 -47.85
C GLN A 63 -19.68 -20.70 -46.31
N LEU A 64 -19.66 -21.80 -45.56
CA LEU A 64 -19.59 -21.76 -44.09
C LEU A 64 -18.20 -21.32 -43.61
N LEU A 65 -17.16 -21.72 -44.33
CA LEU A 65 -15.78 -21.34 -44.02
C LEU A 65 -15.52 -19.85 -44.25
N VAL A 66 -16.13 -19.23 -45.27
CA VAL A 66 -16.05 -17.77 -45.52
C VAL A 66 -16.68 -16.99 -44.37
N GLN A 67 -17.88 -17.37 -43.91
CA GLN A 67 -18.56 -16.65 -42.81
C GLN A 67 -17.77 -16.71 -41.49
N ASN A 68 -17.21 -17.88 -41.17
CA ASN A 68 -16.36 -18.04 -39.99
C ASN A 68 -15.06 -17.23 -40.10
N TYR A 69 -14.46 -17.18 -41.29
CA TYR A 69 -13.29 -16.36 -41.56
C TYR A 69 -13.58 -14.86 -41.43
N ASP A 70 -14.70 -14.38 -41.97
CA ASP A 70 -15.13 -12.98 -41.83
C ASP A 70 -15.36 -12.60 -40.35
N LEU A 71 -15.95 -13.49 -39.55
CA LEU A 71 -16.16 -13.26 -38.13
C LEU A 71 -14.82 -13.15 -37.37
N LEU A 72 -13.87 -14.04 -37.67
CA LEU A 72 -12.53 -14.00 -37.08
C LEU A 72 -11.81 -12.69 -37.44
N ARG A 73 -11.89 -12.26 -38.71
CA ARG A 73 -11.29 -11.02 -39.19
C ARG A 73 -11.93 -9.79 -38.53
N ARG A 74 -13.25 -9.76 -38.36
CA ARG A 74 -13.94 -8.66 -37.64
C ARG A 74 -13.49 -8.59 -36.19
N ARG A 75 -13.42 -9.73 -35.48
CA ARG A 75 -12.95 -9.78 -34.08
C ARG A 75 -11.49 -9.30 -33.96
N PHE A 76 -10.63 -9.67 -34.92
CA PHE A 76 -9.24 -9.21 -34.94
C PHE A 76 -9.13 -7.68 -35.03
N HIS A 77 -9.90 -7.06 -35.93
CA HIS A 77 -9.91 -5.59 -36.06
C HIS A 77 -10.46 -4.91 -34.80
N GLN A 78 -11.54 -5.45 -34.21
CA GLN A 78 -12.07 -4.95 -32.94
C GLN A 78 -11.04 -4.97 -31.81
N GLN A 79 -10.23 -6.04 -31.75
CA GLN A 79 -9.16 -6.16 -30.76
C GLN A 79 -8.04 -5.13 -30.99
N ARG A 80 -7.67 -4.88 -32.26
CA ARG A 80 -6.72 -3.80 -32.60
C ARG A 80 -7.23 -2.42 -32.24
N ASP A 81 -8.48 -2.11 -32.58
CA ASP A 81 -9.10 -0.82 -32.25
C ASP A 81 -9.15 -0.60 -30.72
N HIS A 82 -9.42 -1.67 -29.97
CA HIS A 82 -9.39 -1.64 -28.50
C HIS A 82 -7.98 -1.36 -27.96
N GLN A 83 -6.96 -2.02 -28.51
CA GLN A 83 -5.56 -1.78 -28.16
C GLN A 83 -5.16 -0.32 -28.45
N ASP A 84 -5.54 0.23 -29.61
CA ASP A 84 -5.26 1.61 -29.97
C ASP A 84 -5.91 2.61 -29.00
N ASN A 85 -7.13 2.32 -28.55
CA ASN A 85 -7.82 3.12 -27.54
C ASN A 85 -7.05 3.12 -26.19
N MET A 86 -6.62 1.94 -25.74
CA MET A 86 -5.82 1.80 -24.52
C MET A 86 -4.48 2.53 -24.63
N GLN A 87 -3.80 2.44 -25.76
CA GLN A 87 -2.57 3.19 -26.01
C GLN A 87 -2.80 4.71 -26.00
N GLN A 88 -3.93 5.18 -26.55
CA GLN A 88 -4.27 6.60 -26.49
C GLN A 88 -4.56 7.05 -25.04
N LYS A 89 -5.23 6.21 -24.25
CA LYS A 89 -5.47 6.47 -22.82
C LYS A 89 -4.16 6.55 -22.05
N LEU A 90 -3.24 5.61 -22.27
CA LEU A 90 -1.90 5.60 -21.68
C LEU A 90 -1.15 6.91 -21.94
N ARG A 91 -1.10 7.37 -23.21
CA ARG A 91 -0.44 8.64 -23.56
C ARG A 91 -1.04 9.84 -22.85
N ARG A 92 -2.37 9.88 -22.67
CA ARG A 92 -3.06 10.97 -21.95
C ARG A 92 -2.65 10.99 -20.48
N ILE A 93 -2.62 9.84 -19.82
CA ILE A 93 -2.28 9.75 -18.38
C ILE A 93 -0.80 10.06 -18.17
N GLU A 94 0.09 9.59 -19.04
CA GLU A 94 1.52 9.96 -18.99
C GLU A 94 1.72 11.47 -19.09
N MET A 95 0.95 12.15 -19.95
CA MET A 95 0.97 13.62 -20.05
C MET A 95 0.48 14.29 -18.74
N ILE A 96 -0.61 13.82 -18.16
CA ILE A 96 -1.15 14.33 -16.88
C ILE A 96 -0.13 14.12 -15.75
N LYS A 97 0.47 12.93 -15.66
CA LYS A 97 1.49 12.60 -14.67
C LYS A 97 2.68 13.57 -14.75
N ASN A 98 3.20 13.82 -15.95
CA ASN A 98 4.32 14.74 -16.14
C ASN A 98 3.95 16.18 -15.71
N LYS A 99 2.70 16.61 -15.93
CA LYS A 99 2.23 17.92 -15.44
C LYS A 99 2.18 17.97 -13.92
N ILE A 100 1.68 16.93 -13.27
CA ILE A 100 1.66 16.82 -11.80
C ILE A 100 3.09 16.87 -11.25
N GLU A 101 4.04 16.19 -11.89
CA GLU A 101 5.45 16.16 -11.50
C GLU A 101 6.09 17.56 -11.56
N LEU A 102 5.81 18.33 -12.61
CA LEU A 102 6.26 19.73 -12.72
C LEU A 102 5.69 20.59 -11.59
N GLU A 103 4.40 20.46 -11.29
CA GLU A 103 3.76 21.20 -10.19
C GLU A 103 4.33 20.80 -8.82
N LEU A 104 4.57 19.51 -8.58
CA LEU A 104 5.23 19.02 -7.35
C LEU A 104 6.62 19.62 -7.18
N ASN A 105 7.42 19.68 -8.26
CA ASN A 105 8.76 20.25 -8.23
C ASN A 105 8.76 21.77 -7.97
N SER A 106 7.67 22.46 -8.30
CA SER A 106 7.49 23.89 -7.97
C SER A 106 7.06 24.12 -6.52
N LEU A 107 6.21 23.25 -5.95
CA LEU A 107 5.68 23.40 -4.59
C LEU A 107 6.69 23.06 -3.49
N LYS A 108 7.57 22.08 -3.72
CA LYS A 108 8.60 21.64 -2.75
C LYS A 108 9.44 22.80 -2.17
N PRO A 109 10.09 23.67 -2.99
CA PRO A 109 10.89 24.76 -2.45
C PRO A 109 10.05 25.80 -1.71
N GLU A 110 8.82 26.06 -2.15
CA GLU A 110 7.92 27.03 -1.51
C GLU A 110 7.49 26.59 -0.11
N ILE A 111 7.16 25.31 0.07
CA ILE A 111 6.84 24.72 1.38
C ILE A 111 8.05 24.80 2.30
N LYS A 112 9.23 24.43 1.81
CA LYS A 112 10.48 24.48 2.58
C LYS A 112 10.79 25.90 3.05
N GLN A 113 10.57 26.91 2.21
CA GLN A 113 10.74 28.31 2.58
C GLN A 113 9.76 28.73 3.70
N LEU A 114 8.48 28.40 3.56
CA LEU A 114 7.45 28.75 4.56
C LEU A 114 7.70 28.06 5.91
N GLN A 115 8.19 26.82 5.90
CA GLN A 115 8.62 26.12 7.12
C GLN A 115 9.80 26.82 7.80
N ALA A 116 10.79 27.27 7.02
CA ALA A 116 11.94 28.02 7.54
C ALA A 116 11.51 29.38 8.13
N GLU A 117 10.60 30.10 7.47
CA GLU A 117 10.03 31.35 7.98
C GLU A 117 9.24 31.16 9.27
N LYS A 118 8.43 30.10 9.35
CA LYS A 118 7.71 29.70 10.57
C LYS A 118 8.66 29.41 11.72
N ALA A 119 9.70 28.62 11.48
CA ALA A 119 10.71 28.27 12.47
C ALA A 119 11.46 29.52 12.99
N ASN A 120 11.83 30.43 12.10
CA ASN A 120 12.46 31.70 12.47
C ASN A 120 11.54 32.57 13.32
N LYS A 121 10.25 32.65 12.99
CA LYS A 121 9.27 33.42 13.77
C LYS A 121 9.02 32.81 15.14
N LEU A 122 8.96 31.48 15.24
CA LEU A 122 8.81 30.76 16.51
C LEU A 122 10.02 31.00 17.42
N ARG A 123 11.25 30.95 16.88
CA ARG A 123 12.48 31.28 17.61
C ARG A 123 12.44 32.72 18.15
N PHE A 124 11.98 33.67 17.34
CA PHE A 124 11.85 35.08 17.74
C PHE A 124 10.84 35.29 18.89
N LEU A 125 9.69 34.61 18.85
CA LEU A 125 8.68 34.69 19.91
C LEU A 125 9.16 34.05 21.22
N ASN A 126 9.85 32.92 21.12
CA ASN A 126 10.43 32.22 22.27
C ASN A 126 11.51 33.08 22.96
N GLN A 127 12.38 33.76 22.19
CA GLN A 127 13.36 34.71 22.73
C GLN A 127 12.71 35.89 23.49
N ARG A 128 11.45 36.21 23.21
CA ARG A 128 10.67 37.25 23.92
C ARG A 128 9.86 36.71 25.10
N GLY A 129 10.08 35.46 25.50
CA GLY A 129 9.47 34.86 26.69
C GLY A 129 8.07 34.26 26.48
N TRP A 130 7.60 34.15 25.23
CA TRP A 130 6.36 33.43 24.93
C TRP A 130 6.61 31.93 25.03
N ARG A 131 5.84 31.22 25.87
CA ARG A 131 5.96 29.77 26.03
C ARG A 131 5.30 29.06 24.84
N THR A 132 5.88 27.93 24.43
CA THR A 132 5.36 27.11 23.33
C THR A 132 3.89 26.74 23.52
N SER A 133 3.43 26.53 24.76
CA SER A 133 2.04 26.26 25.11
C SER A 133 1.08 27.42 24.80
N ASP A 134 1.52 28.66 24.99
CA ASP A 134 0.72 29.86 24.73
C ASP A 134 0.62 30.14 23.22
N ILE A 135 1.60 29.64 22.45
CA ILE A 135 1.67 29.70 20.99
C ILE A 135 0.85 28.55 20.36
N ASP A 136 0.98 27.33 20.87
CA ASP A 136 0.24 26.14 20.40
C ASP A 136 -1.26 26.22 20.72
N SER A 137 -1.66 26.84 21.83
CA SER A 137 -3.09 27.05 22.14
C SER A 137 -3.81 27.95 21.12
N GLN A 138 -3.04 28.75 20.37
CA GLN A 138 -3.53 29.66 19.33
C GLN A 138 -3.32 29.10 17.92
N ILE A 139 -2.69 27.93 17.82
CA ILE A 139 -2.30 27.24 16.60
C ILE A 139 -3.00 25.88 16.60
N HIS A 140 -4.13 25.78 15.91
CA HIS A 140 -4.81 24.49 15.73
C HIS A 140 -3.83 23.48 15.14
N THR A 141 -3.51 22.43 15.91
CA THR A 141 -2.55 21.38 15.58
C THR A 141 -3.05 20.54 14.41
N MET A 142 -2.57 20.88 13.21
CA MET A 142 -2.49 19.92 12.11
C MET A 142 -1.11 19.29 12.17
N GLU A 143 -1.07 17.96 12.24
CA GLU A 143 0.13 17.14 12.30
C GLU A 143 1.13 17.56 11.20
N GLU A 144 2.33 18.02 11.60
CA GLU A 144 3.42 18.30 10.67
C GLU A 144 4.11 16.97 10.31
N GLU A 145 3.68 16.33 9.23
CA GLU A 145 4.47 15.27 8.61
C GLU A 145 5.74 15.88 8.00
N ASN A 146 6.89 15.33 8.39
CA ASN A 146 8.22 15.81 8.01
C ASN A 146 8.52 15.50 6.52
N PRO A 147 8.68 16.50 5.64
CA PRO A 147 8.90 16.27 4.21
C PRO A 147 10.29 15.72 3.86
N GLU A 148 11.25 15.68 4.80
CA GLU A 148 12.59 15.09 4.55
C GLU A 148 12.58 13.56 4.54
N GLU A 149 11.76 12.91 5.38
CA GLU A 149 11.53 11.45 5.31
C GLU A 149 10.85 11.09 3.99
N ASP A 150 10.01 11.99 3.50
CA ASP A 150 9.24 11.85 2.27
C ASP A 150 10.10 12.07 1.00
N LEU A 151 11.22 12.79 1.10
CA LEU A 151 12.20 12.90 0.03
C LEU A 151 12.95 11.58 -0.18
N TYR A 152 13.24 10.85 0.89
CA TYR A 152 13.84 9.51 0.82
C TYR A 152 12.82 8.46 0.37
N ALA A 153 11.56 8.57 0.79
CA ALA A 153 10.48 7.70 0.31
C ALA A 153 10.17 7.93 -1.19
N THR A 154 10.13 9.18 -1.65
CA THR A 154 9.93 9.52 -3.07
C THR A 154 11.15 9.12 -3.92
N TYR A 155 12.36 9.31 -3.42
CA TYR A 155 13.60 8.87 -4.08
C TYR A 155 13.68 7.34 -4.14
N ALA A 156 13.34 6.64 -3.06
CA ALA A 156 13.24 5.19 -3.04
C ALA A 156 12.15 4.69 -4.00
N MET A 157 10.98 5.33 -4.09
CA MET A 157 9.93 4.99 -5.07
C MET A 157 10.37 5.23 -6.53
N LEU A 158 11.12 6.30 -6.81
CA LEU A 158 11.69 6.57 -8.13
C LEU A 158 12.84 5.62 -8.51
N HIS A 159 13.55 5.05 -7.52
CA HIS A 159 14.75 4.22 -7.74
C HIS A 159 14.58 2.73 -7.45
N THR A 160 13.44 2.29 -6.92
CA THR A 160 13.13 0.86 -6.69
C THR A 160 12.55 0.16 -7.92
N TYR A 161 12.14 0.89 -8.95
CA TYR A 161 11.57 0.32 -10.18
C TYR A 161 12.46 0.53 -11.42
N ARG A 162 13.79 0.52 -11.22
CA ARG A 162 14.72 0.14 -12.29
C ARG A 162 14.95 -1.37 -12.20
N LYS A 163 14.72 -2.07 -13.32
CA LYS A 163 14.98 -3.51 -13.45
C LYS A 163 16.39 -3.82 -12.92
N GLU A 164 16.54 -4.95 -12.22
CA GLU A 164 17.80 -5.49 -11.64
C GLU A 164 19.04 -5.32 -12.56
N ALA A 165 18.82 -5.39 -13.89
CA ALA A 165 19.83 -5.25 -14.94
C ALA A 165 20.51 -3.86 -14.99
N ASP A 166 19.86 -2.79 -14.53
CA ASP A 166 20.43 -1.44 -14.55
C ASP A 166 21.36 -1.19 -13.37
N TYR A 167 21.10 -1.83 -12.22
CA TYR A 167 21.99 -1.81 -11.05
C TYR A 167 23.32 -2.48 -11.36
N GLN A 168 23.31 -3.58 -12.13
CA GLN A 168 24.50 -4.28 -12.59
C GLN A 168 25.32 -3.47 -13.62
N LYS A 169 24.67 -2.71 -14.50
CA LYS A 169 25.37 -1.83 -15.46
C LYS A 169 26.02 -0.62 -14.78
N ILE A 170 25.37 -0.06 -13.75
CA ILE A 170 25.89 1.08 -12.99
C ILE A 170 27.03 0.63 -12.07
N SER A 171 26.89 -0.50 -11.37
CA SER A 171 27.94 -1.03 -10.49
C SER A 171 29.22 -1.38 -11.25
N GLN A 172 29.12 -1.97 -12.46
CA GLN A 172 30.27 -2.20 -13.33
C GLN A 172 30.94 -0.90 -13.83
N ARG A 173 30.19 0.19 -13.92
CA ARG A 173 30.69 1.51 -14.34
C ARG A 173 31.41 2.24 -13.20
N PHE A 174 30.98 2.00 -11.95
CA PHE A 174 31.64 2.50 -10.73
C PHE A 174 32.90 1.72 -10.37
N MET A 175 32.91 0.39 -10.54
CA MET A 175 34.09 -0.44 -10.24
C MET A 175 35.25 -0.26 -11.24
N LYS A 176 35.02 0.39 -12.38
CA LYS A 176 36.05 0.66 -13.42
C LYS A 176 36.75 2.01 -13.29
N LYS A 177 36.35 2.88 -12.38
CA LYS A 177 37.06 4.15 -12.14
C LYS A 177 37.95 4.00 -10.91
N GLN A 178 39.26 3.86 -11.14
CA GLN A 178 40.22 4.02 -10.04
C GLN A 178 40.16 5.48 -9.53
N PRO A 179 40.21 5.69 -8.21
CA PRO A 179 40.27 7.03 -7.66
C PRO A 179 41.57 7.73 -8.10
N PRO A 180 41.56 9.06 -8.29
CA PRO A 180 42.74 9.81 -8.71
C PRO A 180 43.83 9.74 -7.62
N PRO A 181 45.12 9.76 -7.99
CA PRO A 181 46.22 9.71 -7.03
C PRO A 181 46.25 11.01 -6.20
N ILE A 182 46.46 10.84 -4.90
CA ILE A 182 46.56 11.93 -3.92
C ILE A 182 47.90 12.66 -4.14
N PRO A 183 47.92 14.01 -4.28
CA PRO A 183 49.16 14.78 -4.28
C PRO A 183 49.76 14.80 -2.86
N GLY A 184 51.05 14.46 -2.74
CA GLY A 184 51.71 14.27 -1.46
C GLY A 184 52.11 15.55 -0.71
N GLY A 185 52.16 15.42 0.62
CA GLY A 185 53.20 15.99 1.50
C GLY A 185 52.89 17.27 2.29
N GLY A 186 52.91 17.18 3.63
CA GLY A 186 53.35 18.29 4.49
C GLY A 186 52.77 18.46 5.92
N HIS A 187 53.15 17.60 6.89
CA HIS A 187 53.36 17.83 8.35
C HIS A 187 52.25 18.46 9.26
N PRO A 188 52.34 18.45 10.62
CA PRO A 188 51.32 17.85 11.48
C PRO A 188 50.78 18.81 12.58
N ASP A 189 50.06 18.22 13.53
CA ASP A 189 49.71 18.74 14.86
C ASP A 189 48.63 19.83 14.94
N ASN A 190 47.39 19.39 15.23
CA ASN A 190 46.82 19.64 16.55
C ASN A 190 45.46 18.95 16.69
N ARG A 191 45.36 18.01 17.63
CA ARG A 191 44.11 17.41 18.08
C ARG A 191 43.85 17.86 19.51
N PRO A 192 42.74 18.54 19.83
CA PRO A 192 42.18 18.53 21.16
C PRO A 192 41.04 17.52 21.24
N SER A 193 41.14 16.67 22.26
CA SER A 193 40.13 15.71 22.70
C SER A 193 39.05 16.40 23.54
N LEU A 194 37.79 16.03 23.35
CA LEU A 194 36.63 16.33 24.21
C LEU A 194 35.77 15.05 24.22
N VAL A 195 36.01 14.13 25.16
CA VAL A 195 35.34 13.96 26.46
C VAL A 195 33.81 13.87 26.35
N GLY A 196 33.33 12.62 26.38
CA GLY A 196 32.20 12.12 27.17
C GLY A 196 30.84 12.82 27.09
N VAL A 197 29.91 12.21 26.34
CA VAL A 197 28.46 12.33 26.63
C VAL A 197 27.87 10.93 26.80
N THR A 198 27.43 10.70 28.04
CA THR A 198 26.53 9.70 28.60
C THR A 198 25.60 9.01 27.60
N THR A 199 25.67 7.67 27.58
CA THR A 199 24.66 6.78 26.99
C THR A 199 23.36 6.83 27.80
N GLN A 200 22.25 7.21 27.16
CA GLN A 200 20.92 6.87 27.66
C GLN A 200 20.53 5.45 27.21
N PRO A 201 19.78 4.66 28.01
CA PRO A 201 19.39 3.32 27.63
C PRO A 201 18.31 3.34 26.54
N MET A 202 18.40 2.38 25.62
CA MET A 202 17.42 2.17 24.56
C MET A 202 16.03 1.91 25.13
N ARG A 203 15.01 2.61 24.60
CA ARG A 203 13.61 2.26 24.82
C ARG A 203 13.32 0.92 24.14
N ASP A 204 12.87 -0.04 24.93
CA ASP A 204 12.42 -1.35 24.47
C ASP A 204 11.17 -1.19 23.58
N ARG A 205 11.34 -1.35 22.26
CA ARG A 205 10.23 -1.38 21.28
C ARG A 205 9.79 -2.84 21.08
N SER A 206 8.96 -3.34 21.98
CA SER A 206 8.42 -4.71 21.92
C SER A 206 7.09 -4.86 21.15
N ASP A 207 6.62 -3.82 20.44
CA ASP A 207 5.45 -3.91 19.55
C ASP A 207 5.86 -4.48 18.18
N THR A 208 5.82 -5.81 18.01
CA THR A 208 6.07 -6.45 16.71
C THR A 208 4.86 -6.22 15.78
N VAL A 209 4.98 -5.28 14.83
CA VAL A 209 4.03 -5.16 13.73
C VAL A 209 4.28 -6.33 12.78
N ILE A 210 3.27 -7.19 12.61
CA ILE A 210 3.33 -8.31 11.68
C ILE A 210 3.24 -7.76 10.27
N ARG A 211 4.26 -8.03 9.46
CA ARG A 211 4.28 -7.66 8.03
C ARG A 211 3.36 -8.60 7.25
N PRO A 212 2.57 -8.11 6.28
CA PRO A 212 1.84 -8.98 5.38
C PRO A 212 2.83 -9.84 4.55
N PRO A 213 2.52 -11.11 4.27
CA PRO A 213 3.31 -11.90 3.33
C PRO A 213 3.25 -11.29 1.92
N LEU A 214 4.34 -11.41 1.15
CA LEU A 214 4.38 -10.97 -0.24
C LEU A 214 3.31 -11.73 -1.05
N ALA A 215 2.59 -11.00 -1.91
CA ALA A 215 1.61 -11.61 -2.80
C ALA A 215 2.29 -12.64 -3.73
N PRO A 216 1.67 -13.80 -3.98
CA PRO A 216 2.18 -14.77 -4.93
C PRO A 216 2.24 -14.15 -6.33
N THR A 217 3.41 -14.19 -6.95
CA THR A 217 3.62 -13.79 -8.35
C THR A 217 3.03 -14.88 -9.25
N GLY A 218 1.77 -14.73 -9.63
CA GLY A 218 1.08 -15.63 -10.55
C GLY A 218 -0.07 -14.92 -11.28
N PRO A 219 -0.50 -15.42 -12.45
CA PRO A 219 -1.56 -14.80 -13.25
C PRO A 219 -2.89 -14.87 -12.48
N MET A 220 -3.45 -13.71 -12.14
CA MET A 220 -4.78 -13.62 -11.53
C MET A 220 -5.87 -13.83 -12.58
N ALA A 221 -6.17 -15.10 -12.84
CA ALA A 221 -7.39 -15.54 -13.52
C ALA A 221 -7.96 -16.76 -12.79
N THR A 222 -8.53 -16.54 -11.60
CA THR A 222 -9.48 -17.49 -11.00
C THR A 222 -10.46 -16.69 -10.17
N THR A 223 -11.75 -16.78 -10.51
CA THR A 223 -12.85 -16.27 -9.70
C THR A 223 -12.85 -17.01 -8.36
N TYR A 224 -12.28 -16.43 -7.30
CA TYR A 224 -12.37 -17.00 -5.96
C TYR A 224 -13.81 -16.86 -5.45
N GLU A 225 -14.38 -17.95 -4.94
CA GLU A 225 -15.67 -17.88 -4.26
C GLU A 225 -15.51 -17.13 -2.93
N VAL A 226 -16.26 -16.04 -2.77
CA VAL A 226 -16.27 -15.27 -1.53
C VAL A 226 -16.94 -16.10 -0.42
N ILE A 227 -16.23 -16.28 0.70
CA ILE A 227 -16.71 -16.94 1.91
C ILE A 227 -17.83 -16.09 2.51
N LYS A 228 -19.03 -16.67 2.60
CA LYS A 228 -20.21 -16.03 3.20
C LYS A 228 -20.50 -16.59 4.57
N LEU A 229 -21.12 -15.78 5.42
CA LEU A 229 -21.42 -16.14 6.81
C LEU A 229 -22.30 -17.38 6.91
N LYS A 230 -23.24 -17.55 5.98
CA LYS A 230 -24.17 -18.69 5.91
C LYS A 230 -23.49 -20.02 5.57
N ASP A 231 -22.29 -19.98 4.97
CA ASP A 231 -21.56 -21.16 4.52
C ASP A 231 -20.61 -21.68 5.63
N LEU A 232 -20.51 -20.96 6.75
CA LEU A 232 -19.68 -21.33 7.90
C LEU A 232 -20.45 -22.21 8.88
N HIS A 233 -19.93 -23.40 9.18
CA HIS A 233 -20.46 -24.30 10.20
C HIS A 233 -20.01 -23.86 11.60
N ILE A 234 -20.72 -22.91 12.21
CA ILE A 234 -20.31 -22.24 13.45
C ILE A 234 -21.44 -22.29 14.50
N PRO A 235 -21.13 -22.40 15.81
CA PRO A 235 -22.17 -22.41 16.84
C PRO A 235 -22.95 -21.07 16.87
N PRO A 236 -24.28 -21.09 16.96
CA PRO A 236 -25.12 -19.90 16.79
C PRO A 236 -25.02 -18.87 17.93
N ASN A 237 -24.39 -19.22 19.05
CA ASN A 237 -24.36 -18.41 20.28
C ASN A 237 -22.99 -17.78 20.58
N LEU A 238 -22.13 -17.59 19.56
CA LEU A 238 -20.85 -16.93 19.78
C LEU A 238 -21.04 -15.42 20.03
N PRO A 239 -20.34 -14.82 21.02
CA PRO A 239 -20.37 -13.38 21.24
C PRO A 239 -19.85 -12.58 20.03
N HIS A 240 -19.10 -13.24 19.13
CA HIS A 240 -18.59 -12.69 17.87
C HIS A 240 -19.69 -12.25 16.89
N PHE A 241 -20.90 -12.78 17.02
CA PHE A 241 -22.04 -12.36 16.19
C PHE A 241 -22.49 -10.93 16.49
N ASP A 242 -22.18 -10.40 17.67
CA ASP A 242 -22.42 -9.01 18.03
C ASP A 242 -21.14 -8.18 17.82
N GLU A 243 -21.16 -7.29 16.83
CA GLU A 243 -20.00 -6.46 16.49
C GLU A 243 -19.58 -5.53 17.64
N SER A 244 -20.51 -5.15 18.52
CA SER A 244 -20.24 -4.29 19.68
C SER A 244 -19.36 -4.97 20.73
N MET A 245 -19.28 -6.31 20.69
CA MET A 245 -18.48 -7.12 21.60
C MET A 245 -16.99 -7.10 21.26
N TRP A 246 -16.63 -6.78 20.01
CA TRP A 246 -15.24 -6.77 19.55
C TRP A 246 -14.83 -5.49 18.83
N MET A 247 -15.75 -4.61 18.43
CA MET A 247 -15.43 -3.36 17.73
C MET A 247 -16.10 -2.16 18.39
N ARG A 248 -15.31 -1.11 18.63
CA ARG A 248 -15.79 0.20 19.06
C ARG A 248 -15.06 1.29 18.27
N PRO A 249 -15.76 2.14 17.50
CA PRO A 249 -15.12 3.16 16.65
C PRO A 249 -14.26 4.18 17.43
N THR A 250 -14.52 4.35 18.72
CA THR A 250 -13.84 5.32 19.58
C THR A 250 -12.50 4.83 20.14
N VAL A 251 -12.17 3.55 20.00
CA VAL A 251 -10.94 2.99 20.57
C VAL A 251 -9.75 3.34 19.66
N THR A 252 -8.78 4.07 20.20
CA THR A 252 -7.55 4.44 19.47
C THR A 252 -6.49 3.34 19.54
N ARG A 253 -5.40 3.52 18.79
CA ARG A 253 -4.25 2.59 18.76
C ARG A 253 -3.54 2.49 20.11
N GLU A 254 -3.57 3.57 20.88
CA GLU A 254 -2.94 3.69 22.20
C GLU A 254 -3.84 3.00 23.23
N SER A 255 -5.13 3.37 23.28
CA SER A 255 -6.08 2.82 24.24
C SER A 255 -6.32 1.32 24.06
N SER A 256 -6.20 0.78 22.85
CA SER A 256 -6.38 -0.67 22.63
C SER A 256 -5.36 -1.52 23.36
N LYS A 257 -4.11 -1.04 23.45
CA LYS A 257 -3.05 -1.73 24.19
C LYS A 257 -3.35 -1.79 25.67
N ASP A 258 -3.86 -0.70 26.23
CA ASP A 258 -4.24 -0.63 27.65
C ASP A 258 -5.45 -1.53 27.96
N ILE A 259 -6.45 -1.55 27.07
CA ILE A 259 -7.65 -2.40 27.21
C ILE A 259 -7.30 -3.89 27.17
N LEU A 260 -6.35 -4.28 26.32
CA LEU A 260 -5.94 -5.68 26.14
C LEU A 260 -4.83 -6.11 27.11
N SER A 261 -4.17 -5.17 27.78
CA SER A 261 -3.13 -5.45 28.77
C SER A 261 -3.68 -6.35 29.88
N GLY A 262 -2.96 -7.45 30.17
CA GLY A 262 -3.35 -8.42 31.19
C GLY A 262 -4.56 -9.29 30.86
N LYS A 263 -5.14 -9.20 29.65
CA LYS A 263 -6.22 -10.09 29.20
C LYS A 263 -5.70 -11.46 28.79
N ALA A 264 -6.59 -12.45 28.83
CA ALA A 264 -6.28 -13.83 28.47
C ALA A 264 -5.83 -13.96 27.00
N ASN A 265 -5.06 -15.00 26.72
CA ASN A 265 -4.65 -15.34 25.35
C ASN A 265 -5.86 -15.51 24.42
N GLY A 266 -5.80 -14.91 23.24
CA GLY A 266 -6.89 -14.89 22.26
C GLY A 266 -7.95 -13.80 22.51
N THR A 267 -7.77 -12.94 23.51
CA THR A 267 -8.62 -11.76 23.68
C THR A 267 -8.28 -10.71 22.63
N PHE A 268 -9.28 -10.22 21.91
CA PHE A 268 -9.07 -9.31 20.78
C PHE A 268 -10.10 -8.19 20.72
N LEU A 269 -9.73 -7.13 19.99
CA LEU A 269 -10.65 -6.10 19.52
C LEU A 269 -10.25 -5.65 18.12
N VAL A 270 -11.19 -5.04 17.40
CA VAL A 270 -10.98 -4.51 16.06
C VAL A 270 -11.18 -3.00 16.09
N ARG A 271 -10.28 -2.27 15.43
CA ARG A 271 -10.37 -0.82 15.27
C ARG A 271 -10.44 -0.44 13.80
N PRO A 272 -11.31 0.50 13.42
CA PRO A 272 -11.26 1.08 12.09
C PRO A 272 -9.96 1.87 11.94
N LYS A 273 -9.39 1.86 10.72
CA LYS A 273 -8.34 2.81 10.36
C LYS A 273 -9.03 4.12 9.97
N PRO A 274 -8.59 5.28 10.50
CA PRO A 274 -9.14 6.57 10.09
C PRO A 274 -8.75 6.88 8.64
N ASN A 275 -9.54 7.72 7.98
CA ASN A 275 -9.27 8.26 6.64
C ASN A 275 -9.07 7.18 5.55
N VAL A 276 -9.80 6.06 5.68
CA VAL A 276 -9.81 4.98 4.69
C VAL A 276 -10.64 5.40 3.47
N PRO A 277 -10.08 5.36 2.25
CA PRO A 277 -10.83 5.59 1.03
C PRO A 277 -12.03 4.65 0.91
N THR A 278 -13.19 5.20 0.51
CA THR A 278 -14.44 4.42 0.33
C THR A 278 -14.40 3.49 -0.87
N SER A 279 -13.54 3.79 -1.85
CA SER A 279 -13.32 3.01 -3.07
C SER A 279 -11.86 3.10 -3.47
N SER A 280 -11.25 1.96 -3.81
CA SER A 280 -9.85 1.86 -4.23
C SER A 280 -9.70 0.67 -5.16
N VAL A 281 -8.87 0.83 -6.18
CA VAL A 281 -8.49 -0.24 -7.12
C VAL A 281 -7.45 -1.16 -6.47
N ASP A 282 -6.74 -0.68 -5.45
CA ASP A 282 -5.82 -1.46 -4.64
C ASP A 282 -6.43 -1.87 -3.29
N PRO A 283 -5.94 -2.96 -2.68
CA PRO A 283 -6.37 -3.38 -1.36
C PRO A 283 -6.06 -2.32 -0.30
N VAL A 284 -7.09 -1.87 0.41
CA VAL A 284 -6.93 -0.81 1.42
C VAL A 284 -6.90 -1.42 2.80
N HIS A 285 -5.86 -1.11 3.57
CA HIS A 285 -5.84 -1.40 4.99
C HIS A 285 -6.97 -0.61 5.68
N CYS A 286 -8.06 -1.29 6.02
CA CYS A 286 -9.29 -0.64 6.50
C CYS A 286 -9.50 -0.80 8.01
N HIS A 287 -9.00 -1.88 8.60
CA HIS A 287 -9.16 -2.18 10.03
C HIS A 287 -7.90 -2.83 10.60
N THR A 288 -7.62 -2.66 11.88
CA THR A 288 -6.60 -3.42 12.59
C THR A 288 -7.24 -4.28 13.67
N ILE A 289 -6.88 -5.57 13.72
CA ILE A 289 -7.19 -6.44 14.86
C ILE A 289 -6.04 -6.34 15.85
N ASP A 290 -6.34 -5.95 17.07
CA ASP A 290 -5.38 -6.00 18.18
C ASP A 290 -5.72 -7.21 19.05
N ILE A 291 -4.72 -8.03 19.40
CA ILE A 291 -4.92 -9.33 20.08
C ILE A 291 -3.79 -9.63 21.06
N MET A 292 -4.13 -10.31 22.15
CA MET A 292 -3.15 -10.96 23.02
C MET A 292 -2.84 -12.36 22.52
N ASP A 293 -1.58 -12.62 22.15
CA ASP A 293 -1.09 -13.90 21.65
C ASP A 293 0.20 -14.31 22.37
N GLY A 294 0.17 -15.44 23.09
CA GLY A 294 1.29 -15.95 23.87
C GLY A 294 1.77 -14.95 24.93
N GLY A 295 0.84 -14.18 25.53
CA GLY A 295 1.15 -13.10 26.47
C GLY A 295 1.73 -11.83 25.84
N LYS A 296 1.81 -11.76 24.51
CA LYS A 296 2.29 -10.59 23.77
C LYS A 296 1.15 -9.88 23.06
N PHE A 297 1.17 -8.56 23.10
CA PHE A 297 0.25 -7.75 22.32
C PHE A 297 0.67 -7.72 20.85
N LYS A 298 -0.26 -8.00 19.93
CA LYS A 298 -0.03 -8.01 18.48
C LYS A 298 -1.08 -7.19 17.73
N ARG A 299 -0.66 -6.59 16.62
CA ARG A 299 -1.53 -5.84 15.70
C ARG A 299 -1.53 -6.50 14.34
N ILE A 300 -2.71 -6.81 13.82
CA ILE A 300 -2.92 -7.54 12.56
C ILE A 300 -3.71 -6.64 11.59
N PRO A 301 -3.08 -6.17 10.50
CA PRO A 301 -3.78 -5.38 9.50
C PRO A 301 -4.80 -6.20 8.72
N VAL A 302 -6.04 -5.71 8.64
CA VAL A 302 -7.09 -6.22 7.74
C VAL A 302 -7.22 -5.28 6.56
N PHE A 303 -7.30 -5.86 5.37
CA PHE A 303 -7.44 -5.19 4.10
C PHE A 303 -8.80 -5.47 3.49
N LYS A 304 -9.31 -4.48 2.76
CA LYS A 304 -10.46 -4.64 1.87
C LYS A 304 -9.95 -4.63 0.44
N GLY A 305 -10.14 -5.73 -0.27
CA GLY A 305 -9.71 -5.90 -1.65
C GLY A 305 -10.57 -5.12 -2.66
N PRO A 306 -10.13 -5.06 -3.92
CA PRO A 306 -10.79 -4.27 -4.96
C PRO A 306 -12.21 -4.79 -5.29
N SER A 307 -12.39 -6.11 -5.21
CA SER A 307 -13.69 -6.78 -5.37
C SER A 307 -14.61 -6.66 -4.15
N GLY A 308 -14.20 -5.91 -3.11
CA GLY A 308 -14.99 -5.64 -1.91
C GLY A 308 -14.84 -6.63 -0.75
N GLY A 309 -14.16 -7.76 -0.97
CA GLY A 309 -13.88 -8.76 0.07
C GLY A 309 -12.84 -8.30 1.10
N PHE A 310 -12.84 -8.93 2.27
CA PHE A 310 -11.95 -8.64 3.40
C PHE A 310 -10.94 -9.77 3.59
N GLY A 311 -9.75 -9.45 4.11
CA GLY A 311 -8.74 -10.46 4.43
C GLY A 311 -7.45 -9.86 4.96
N PHE A 312 -6.54 -10.71 5.42
CA PHE A 312 -5.19 -10.30 5.82
C PHE A 312 -4.23 -10.17 4.62
N ALA A 313 -4.52 -10.89 3.54
CA ALA A 313 -3.80 -10.87 2.26
C ALA A 313 -4.74 -11.29 1.13
N ALA A 314 -4.29 -11.12 -0.13
CA ALA A 314 -4.99 -11.67 -1.29
C ALA A 314 -5.13 -13.20 -1.15
N PRO A 315 -6.29 -13.80 -1.52
CA PRO A 315 -7.36 -13.22 -2.34
C PRO A 315 -8.56 -12.55 -1.62
N TYR A 316 -8.40 -12.01 -0.40
CA TYR A 316 -9.46 -11.25 0.34
C TYR A 316 -10.83 -11.93 0.36
N GLU A 317 -10.84 -13.16 0.87
CA GLU A 317 -11.91 -14.14 0.63
C GLU A 317 -13.21 -13.89 1.41
N PHE A 318 -13.26 -12.97 2.39
CA PHE A 318 -14.41 -12.83 3.27
C PHE A 318 -15.38 -11.75 2.80
N GLU A 319 -16.70 -12.03 2.74
CA GLU A 319 -17.70 -11.04 2.29
C GLU A 319 -17.80 -9.81 3.19
N SER A 320 -17.44 -9.95 4.47
CA SER A 320 -17.50 -8.89 5.46
C SER A 320 -16.44 -9.07 6.55
N LEU A 321 -16.11 -7.99 7.25
CA LEU A 321 -15.26 -8.04 8.44
C LEU A 321 -15.83 -8.98 9.51
N LYS A 322 -17.15 -9.00 9.69
CA LYS A 322 -17.85 -9.90 10.60
C LYS A 322 -17.64 -11.36 10.23
N THR A 323 -17.76 -11.70 8.95
CA THR A 323 -17.52 -13.06 8.45
C THR A 323 -16.08 -13.50 8.71
N LEU A 324 -15.10 -12.61 8.53
CA LEU A 324 -13.70 -12.84 8.87
C LEU A 324 -13.52 -13.11 10.36
N VAL A 325 -14.07 -12.26 11.23
CA VAL A 325 -13.95 -12.40 12.69
C VAL A 325 -14.54 -13.72 13.17
N ILE A 326 -15.73 -14.05 12.66
CA ILE A 326 -16.45 -15.27 13.01
C ILE A 326 -15.69 -16.52 12.52
N TYR A 327 -15.15 -16.51 11.30
CA TYR A 327 -14.33 -17.60 10.79
C TYR A 327 -13.11 -17.86 11.67
N TYR A 328 -12.35 -16.80 12.03
CA TYR A 328 -11.17 -16.92 12.87
C TYR A 328 -11.47 -17.08 14.36
N ALA A 329 -12.74 -17.17 14.78
CA ALA A 329 -13.07 -17.59 16.14
C ALA A 329 -12.67 -19.06 16.39
N SER A 330 -12.75 -19.91 15.36
CA SER A 330 -12.46 -21.36 15.45
C SER A 330 -11.31 -21.83 14.54
N ASN A 331 -10.80 -20.97 13.66
CA ASN A 331 -9.66 -21.28 12.78
C ASN A 331 -8.41 -20.50 13.19
N THR A 332 -7.24 -21.13 13.12
CA THR A 332 -5.95 -20.48 13.42
C THR A 332 -5.54 -19.52 12.32
N MET A 333 -4.75 -18.50 12.69
CA MET A 333 -4.19 -17.52 11.74
C MET A 333 -2.79 -17.92 11.23
N GLU A 334 -2.33 -19.14 11.55
CA GLU A 334 -1.01 -19.68 11.19
C GLU A 334 -0.74 -19.65 9.69
N LYS A 335 -1.79 -19.87 8.87
CA LYS A 335 -1.69 -19.82 7.40
C LYS A 335 -1.21 -18.47 6.87
N HIS A 336 -1.33 -17.40 7.65
CA HIS A 336 -0.87 -16.06 7.30
C HIS A 336 0.41 -15.64 8.04
N ASN A 337 0.73 -16.27 9.17
CA ASN A 337 1.94 -16.02 9.95
C ASN A 337 2.22 -17.22 10.87
N ALA A 338 3.35 -17.90 10.66
CA ALA A 338 3.79 -19.02 11.49
C ALA A 338 3.99 -18.66 12.98
N GLY A 339 4.03 -17.37 13.33
CA GLY A 339 4.09 -16.90 14.71
C GLY A 339 2.75 -16.47 15.32
N LEU A 340 1.60 -16.77 14.72
CA LEU A 340 0.25 -16.49 15.23
C LEU A 340 -0.56 -17.79 15.38
N GLU A 341 -0.25 -18.57 16.42
CA GLU A 341 -0.93 -19.85 16.72
C GLU A 341 -2.33 -19.65 17.34
N THR A 342 -2.67 -18.42 17.75
CA THR A 342 -3.90 -18.10 18.48
C THR A 342 -5.03 -17.61 17.57
N ASN A 343 -6.25 -18.07 17.86
CA ASN A 343 -7.50 -17.67 17.19
C ASN A 343 -8.10 -16.40 17.83
N LEU A 344 -9.07 -15.78 17.17
CA LEU A 344 -9.87 -14.68 17.74
C LEU A 344 -10.85 -15.22 18.79
N LYS A 345 -10.35 -15.69 19.93
CA LYS A 345 -11.10 -16.51 20.88
C LYS A 345 -12.16 -15.72 21.66
N CYS A 346 -11.80 -14.55 22.18
CA CYS A 346 -12.63 -13.80 23.11
C CYS A 346 -12.77 -12.33 22.68
N PRO A 347 -13.97 -11.88 22.26
CA PRO A 347 -14.27 -10.46 22.08
C PRO A 347 -14.05 -9.70 23.40
N VAL A 348 -13.23 -8.65 23.40
CA VAL A 348 -12.80 -7.99 24.66
C VAL A 348 -13.94 -7.39 25.48
N PHE A 349 -15.06 -7.03 24.84
CA PHE A 349 -16.22 -6.42 25.50
C PHE A 349 -17.31 -7.45 25.82
N SER A 350 -17.06 -8.74 25.59
CA SER A 350 -17.97 -9.80 26.01
C SER A 350 -17.79 -10.14 27.49
N ASP A 351 -18.89 -10.38 28.21
CA ASP A 351 -18.90 -10.72 29.64
C ASP A 351 -18.30 -12.09 29.96
N VAL A 352 -17.84 -12.83 28.94
CA VAL A 352 -17.33 -14.20 29.05
C VAL A 352 -15.96 -14.26 29.78
N GLY A 353 -15.32 -13.11 30.03
CA GLY A 353 -13.98 -13.01 30.63
C GLY A 353 -13.90 -12.57 32.10
N SER A 354 -15.01 -12.34 32.80
CA SER A 354 -14.98 -11.83 34.19
C SER A 354 -14.88 -12.92 35.27
N ASN A 355 -14.74 -14.19 34.91
CA ASN A 355 -14.61 -15.30 35.86
C ASN A 355 -13.43 -16.22 35.54
N VAL A 356 -12.22 -15.81 35.93
CA VAL A 356 -11.24 -16.71 36.56
C VAL A 356 -10.39 -15.85 37.50
N LEU A 357 -10.59 -16.06 38.82
CA LEU A 357 -9.73 -15.60 39.91
C LEU A 357 -8.37 -16.31 39.88
#